data_AF-A0A959NY10-F1
#
_entry.id   AF-A0A959NY10-F1
#
_cell.length_a   1.000
_cell.length_b   1.000
_cell.length_c   1.000
_cell.angle_alpha   90.00
_cell.angle_beta   90.00
_cell.angle_gamma   90.00
#
_symmetry.space_group_name_H-M   'P 1'
#
loop_
_entity.id
_entity.type
_entity.pdbx_description
1 polymer ?
#
loop_
_entity_poly.entity_id
_entity_poly.type
_entity_poly.pdbx_seq_one_letter_code
_entity_poly.pdbx_strand_id
1 'polypeptide(L)'
;DNKWLVTDSNKGRYKITVDTQNNLITFNKVMLYIIGDGGPNGWNINNPAPMSYINGEYVFVGPLGASNPTGEFKISKFVGDWCGGDWINAATASQSINNTNFINTTNCDGPDNKWKLKDGEAGNYEIRINLETEVITITKQ
;
A
#
# COMPACT_ATOMS: atom_id res chain seq x y z
N ASP A 1 5.32 26.85 -26.06
CA ASP A 1 5.22 25.41 -25.76
C ASP A 1 4.89 25.28 -24.29
N ASN A 2 3.64 24.90 -23.97
CA ASN A 2 3.16 24.81 -22.59
C ASN A 2 3.36 23.38 -22.09
N LYS A 3 4.04 23.20 -20.96
CA LYS A 3 4.39 21.89 -20.40
C LYS A 3 3.98 21.81 -18.93
N TRP A 4 3.55 20.63 -18.50
CA TRP A 4 3.42 20.33 -17.07
C TRP A 4 4.81 20.09 -16.47
N LEU A 5 5.06 20.69 -15.31
CA LEU A 5 6.35 20.60 -14.61
C LEU A 5 6.25 19.65 -13.40
N VAL A 6 7.18 18.69 -13.34
CA VAL A 6 7.40 17.85 -12.15
C VAL A 6 8.59 18.43 -11.37
N THR A 7 8.39 18.63 -10.07
CA THR A 7 9.36 19.14 -9.09
C THR A 7 9.67 18.08 -8.06
N ASP A 8 10.69 18.29 -7.22
CA ASP A 8 10.95 17.39 -6.09
C ASP A 8 9.79 17.28 -5.10
N SER A 9 8.98 18.34 -4.95
CA SER A 9 7.81 18.32 -4.06
C SER A 9 6.63 17.53 -4.62
N ASN A 10 6.53 17.38 -5.95
CA ASN A 10 5.43 16.67 -6.60
C ASN A 10 5.88 15.40 -7.34
N LYS A 11 7.17 15.01 -7.30
CA LYS A 11 7.58 13.72 -7.86
C LYS A 11 6.85 12.57 -7.18
N GLY A 12 6.52 11.55 -7.98
CA GLY A 12 5.71 10.43 -7.55
C GLY A 12 5.16 9.64 -8.74
N ARG A 13 4.43 8.57 -8.42
CA ARG A 13 3.63 7.85 -9.40
C ARG A 13 2.24 8.47 -9.50
N TYR A 14 1.73 8.58 -10.71
CA TYR A 14 0.44 9.21 -11.00
C TYR A 14 -0.43 8.30 -11.87
N LYS A 15 -1.73 8.26 -11.57
CA LYS A 15 -2.76 7.84 -12.51
C LYS A 15 -3.23 9.09 -13.26
N ILE A 16 -2.92 9.16 -14.54
CA ILE A 16 -3.31 10.27 -15.42
C ILE A 16 -4.54 9.84 -16.21
N THR A 17 -5.62 10.60 -16.10
CA THR A 17 -6.82 10.40 -16.90
C THR A 17 -6.91 11.51 -17.94
N VAL A 18 -7.08 11.14 -19.21
CA VAL A 18 -7.31 12.06 -20.32
C VAL A 18 -8.75 11.88 -20.79
N ASP A 19 -9.56 12.91 -20.58
CA ASP A 19 -10.93 12.98 -21.06
C ASP A 19 -10.99 13.95 -22.25
N THR A 20 -11.05 13.39 -23.45
CA THR A 20 -11.09 14.17 -24.70
C THR A 20 -12.48 14.71 -25.01
N GLN A 21 -13.53 14.19 -24.36
CA GLN A 21 -14.88 14.71 -24.54
C GLN A 21 -15.04 16.04 -23.80
N ASN A 22 -14.49 16.13 -22.59
CA ASN A 22 -14.57 17.32 -21.74
C ASN A 22 -13.29 18.19 -21.79
N ASN A 23 -12.26 17.79 -22.55
CA ASN A 23 -10.94 18.43 -22.59
C ASN A 23 -10.28 18.55 -21.21
N LEU A 24 -10.41 17.52 -20.38
CA LEU A 24 -9.91 17.49 -19.01
C LEU A 24 -8.75 16.48 -18.87
N ILE A 25 -7.67 16.90 -18.21
CA ILE A 25 -6.59 16.01 -17.79
C ILE A 25 -6.50 16.05 -16.27
N THR A 26 -6.62 14.89 -15.63
CA THR A 26 -6.56 14.75 -14.16
C THR A 26 -5.33 13.97 -13.76
N PHE A 27 -4.56 14.51 -12.81
CA PHE A 27 -3.38 13.89 -12.22
C PHE A 27 -3.70 13.42 -10.81
N ASN A 28 -3.87 12.11 -10.62
CA ASN A 28 -4.10 11.54 -9.29
C ASN A 28 -2.83 10.89 -8.79
N LYS A 29 -2.23 11.46 -7.73
CA LYS A 29 -1.03 10.88 -7.12
C LYS A 29 -1.39 9.54 -6.49
N VAL A 30 -0.63 8.49 -6.80
CA VAL A 30 -0.81 7.16 -6.22
C VAL A 30 -0.12 7.15 -4.86
N MET A 31 -0.87 6.83 -3.82
CA MET A 31 -0.42 6.70 -2.45
C MET A 31 -0.66 5.25 -1.98
N LEU A 32 0.22 4.72 -1.15
CA LEU A 32 0.04 3.41 -0.51
C LEU A 32 -0.07 3.58 1.00
N TYR A 33 -0.88 2.72 1.63
CA TYR A 33 -1.07 2.70 3.06
C TYR A 33 -1.08 1.27 3.60
N ILE A 34 -0.50 1.07 4.77
CA ILE A 34 -0.68 -0.16 5.54
C ILE A 34 -1.98 -0.07 6.32
N ILE A 35 -2.78 -1.15 6.27
CA ILE A 35 -3.98 -1.31 7.08
C ILE A 35 -4.07 -2.73 7.64
N GLY A 36 -4.44 -2.81 8.91
CA GLY A 36 -4.64 -4.08 9.61
C GLY A 36 -4.19 -4.02 11.06
N ASP A 37 -4.69 -4.94 11.88
CA ASP A 37 -4.38 -5.03 13.32
C ASP A 37 -2.97 -5.55 13.61
N GLY A 38 -2.30 -6.16 12.62
CA GLY A 38 -0.87 -6.42 12.62
C GLY A 38 0.00 -5.20 12.28
N GLY A 39 -0.59 -4.09 11.82
CA GLY A 39 0.08 -2.83 11.53
C GLY A 39 -0.40 -1.68 12.43
N PRO A 40 0.10 -0.45 12.20
CA PRO A 40 -0.42 0.72 12.91
C PRO A 40 -1.87 1.02 12.53
N ASN A 41 -2.61 1.65 13.45
CA ASN A 41 -3.99 2.11 13.27
C ASN A 41 -5.06 1.01 13.02
N GLY A 42 -4.70 -0.27 13.03
CA GLY A 42 -5.66 -1.36 12.92
C GLY A 42 -6.44 -1.36 11.59
N TRP A 43 -7.66 -1.90 11.63
CA TRP A 43 -8.60 -1.89 10.50
C TRP A 43 -9.35 -0.54 10.35
N ASN A 44 -8.69 0.59 10.59
CA ASN A 44 -9.27 1.92 10.41
C ASN A 44 -8.96 2.48 9.02
N ILE A 45 -9.84 2.19 8.05
CA ILE A 45 -9.69 2.65 6.66
C ILE A 45 -9.82 4.16 6.48
N ASN A 46 -10.38 4.88 7.45
CA ASN A 46 -10.43 6.35 7.43
C ASN A 46 -9.09 6.98 7.84
N ASN A 47 -8.17 6.22 8.44
CA ASN A 47 -6.86 6.69 8.87
C ASN A 47 -5.79 5.56 8.81
N PRO A 48 -5.54 4.95 7.63
CA PRO A 48 -4.53 3.91 7.49
C PRO A 48 -3.13 4.53 7.54
N ALA A 49 -2.11 3.73 7.81
CA ALA A 49 -0.74 4.23 7.99
C ALA A 49 -0.08 4.52 6.63
N PRO A 50 0.27 5.78 6.29
CA PRO A 50 0.80 6.12 4.98
C PRO A 50 2.23 5.61 4.78
N MET A 51 2.55 5.26 3.53
CA MET A 51 3.91 4.98 3.08
C MET A 51 4.53 6.22 2.42
N SER A 52 5.84 6.41 2.60
CA SER A 52 6.60 7.48 1.96
C SER A 52 7.08 7.06 0.57
N TYR A 53 7.07 7.97 -0.41
CA TYR A 53 7.63 7.67 -1.73
C TYR A 53 9.10 8.09 -1.82
N ILE A 54 10.01 7.13 -1.96
CA ILE A 54 11.46 7.33 -1.92
C ILE A 54 12.09 6.55 -3.08
N ASN A 55 12.80 7.24 -3.98
CA ASN A 55 13.58 6.63 -5.07
C ASN A 55 12.84 5.59 -5.92
N GLY A 56 11.56 5.83 -6.23
CA GLY A 56 10.76 4.91 -7.04
C GLY A 56 9.92 3.91 -6.25
N GLU A 57 10.11 3.84 -4.94
CA GLU A 57 9.47 2.87 -4.05
C GLU A 57 8.56 3.55 -3.03
N TYR A 58 7.57 2.79 -2.54
CA TYR A 58 6.81 3.15 -1.35
C TYR A 58 7.42 2.46 -0.15
N VAL A 59 7.80 3.24 0.87
CA VAL A 59 8.54 2.79 2.04
C VAL A 59 7.73 3.06 3.29
N PHE A 60 7.52 2.01 4.08
CA PHE A 60 7.05 2.10 5.45
C PHE A 60 8.19 1.72 6.39
N VAL A 61 8.40 2.52 7.43
CA VAL A 61 9.29 2.18 8.55
C VAL A 61 8.48 2.34 9.83
N GLY A 62 8.33 1.26 10.58
CA GLY A 62 7.54 1.31 11.82
C GLY A 62 7.25 -0.06 12.42
N PRO A 63 6.46 -0.08 13.51
CA PRO A 63 6.14 -1.31 14.21
C PRO A 63 5.09 -2.13 13.47
N LEU A 64 5.33 -3.44 13.40
CA LEU A 64 4.32 -4.46 13.13
C LEU A 64 4.10 -5.29 14.39
N GLY A 65 2.85 -5.65 14.66
CA GLY A 65 2.45 -6.48 15.78
C GLY A 65 2.45 -5.79 17.16
N ALA A 66 2.57 -4.46 17.21
CA ALA A 66 2.58 -3.72 18.47
C ALA A 66 1.25 -3.81 19.25
N SER A 67 0.11 -3.81 18.53
CA SER A 67 -1.22 -3.96 19.14
C SER A 67 -1.74 -5.40 19.10
N ASN A 68 -1.44 -6.14 18.04
CA ASN A 68 -1.74 -7.57 17.92
C ASN A 68 -0.49 -8.33 17.39
N PRO A 69 0.27 -9.04 18.24
CA PRO A 69 1.51 -9.72 17.85
C PRO A 69 1.35 -10.78 16.75
N THR A 70 0.13 -11.29 16.55
CA THR A 70 -0.23 -12.25 15.49
C THR A 70 -1.24 -11.68 14.50
N GLY A 71 -1.31 -10.35 14.44
CA GLY A 71 -2.26 -9.61 13.62
C GLY A 71 -1.96 -9.72 12.13
N GLU A 72 -2.90 -9.21 11.35
CA GLU A 72 -2.86 -9.26 9.89
C GLU A 72 -2.78 -7.85 9.29
N PHE A 73 -2.24 -7.74 8.09
CA PHE A 73 -2.26 -6.49 7.33
C PHE A 73 -2.33 -6.73 5.82
N LYS A 74 -2.74 -5.69 5.10
CA LYS A 74 -2.69 -5.55 3.64
C LYS A 74 -2.38 -4.10 3.28
N ILE A 75 -2.25 -3.81 1.98
CA ILE A 75 -1.94 -2.45 1.51
C ILE A 75 -3.13 -1.90 0.72
N SER A 76 -3.59 -0.70 1.08
CA SER A 76 -4.57 0.04 0.29
C SER A 76 -3.89 1.06 -0.62
N LYS A 77 -4.53 1.38 -1.76
CA LYS A 77 -4.13 2.52 -2.61
C LYS A 77 -5.01 3.77 -2.37
N PHE A 78 -5.81 3.77 -1.31
CA PHE A 78 -6.81 4.78 -0.99
C PHE A 78 -7.13 4.83 0.52
N VAL A 79 -7.90 5.84 0.91
CA VAL A 79 -8.43 6.07 2.27
C VAL A 79 -9.95 6.18 2.18
N GLY A 80 -10.67 5.68 3.19
CA GLY A 80 -12.12 5.82 3.30
C GLY A 80 -12.91 4.57 2.91
N ASP A 81 -13.62 4.60 1.78
CA ASP A 81 -14.55 3.54 1.40
C ASP A 81 -13.84 2.21 1.08
N TRP A 82 -14.16 1.12 1.80
CA TRP A 82 -13.57 -0.21 1.62
C TRP A 82 -13.67 -0.77 0.19
N CYS A 83 -14.68 -0.36 -0.58
CA CYS A 83 -14.82 -0.79 -1.97
C CYS A 83 -14.42 0.32 -2.95
N GLY A 84 -13.70 1.35 -2.50
CA GLY A 84 -13.43 2.58 -3.24
C GLY A 84 -12.21 2.56 -4.17
N GLY A 85 -11.48 1.45 -4.26
CA GLY A 85 -10.34 1.39 -5.17
C GLY A 85 -9.50 0.13 -5.07
N ASP A 86 -8.25 0.26 -5.49
CA ASP A 86 -7.34 -0.86 -5.63
C ASP A 86 -6.65 -1.24 -4.30
N TRP A 87 -6.40 -2.52 -4.16
CA TRP A 87 -5.67 -3.14 -3.06
C TRP A 87 -4.44 -3.88 -3.55
N ILE A 88 -3.49 -4.08 -2.64
CA ILE A 88 -2.43 -5.08 -2.78
C ILE A 88 -2.63 -6.06 -1.62
N ASN A 89 -3.06 -7.27 -1.97
CA ASN A 89 -3.33 -8.36 -1.06
C ASN A 89 -2.22 -9.40 -1.14
N ALA A 90 -2.01 -10.16 -0.07
CA ALA A 90 -1.13 -11.33 -0.13
C ALA A 90 -1.65 -12.34 -1.18
N ALA A 91 -0.76 -13.14 -1.78
CA ALA A 91 -1.17 -14.13 -2.77
C ALA A 91 -2.06 -15.24 -2.18
N THR A 92 -1.87 -15.59 -0.91
CA THR A 92 -2.68 -16.60 -0.18
C THR A 92 -3.23 -16.05 1.14
N ALA A 93 -4.30 -16.67 1.66
CA ALA A 93 -4.86 -16.31 2.97
C ALA A 93 -3.85 -16.52 4.10
N SER A 94 -3.82 -15.60 5.07
CA SER A 94 -2.90 -15.58 6.22
C SER A 94 -1.44 -15.88 5.85
N GLN A 95 -0.94 -15.25 4.79
CA GLN A 95 0.39 -15.50 4.25
C GLN A 95 1.46 -15.05 5.24
N SER A 96 2.53 -15.84 5.39
CA SER A 96 3.70 -15.41 6.17
C SER A 96 4.32 -14.15 5.57
N ILE A 97 4.78 -13.22 6.41
CA ILE A 97 5.52 -12.01 6.00
C ILE A 97 6.84 -12.30 5.28
N ASN A 98 7.36 -13.54 5.36
CA ASN A 98 8.55 -13.98 4.62
C ASN A 98 8.23 -14.33 3.16
N ASN A 99 6.95 -14.51 2.82
CA ASN A 99 6.49 -14.65 1.44
C ASN A 99 5.89 -13.30 1.03
N THR A 100 6.54 -12.62 0.08
CA THR A 100 6.14 -11.29 -0.37
C THR A 100 5.36 -11.31 -1.68
N ASN A 101 4.98 -12.48 -2.19
CA ASN A 101 4.11 -12.60 -3.36
C ASN A 101 2.76 -11.96 -3.06
N PHE A 102 2.23 -11.22 -4.02
CA PHE A 102 0.99 -10.50 -3.87
C PHE A 102 0.11 -10.65 -5.11
N ILE A 103 -1.14 -10.25 -4.95
CA ILE A 103 -2.12 -10.05 -6.01
C ILE A 103 -2.69 -8.64 -5.88
N ASN A 104 -3.17 -8.09 -6.99
CA ASN A 104 -3.98 -6.88 -6.97
C ASN A 104 -5.45 -7.28 -7.00
N THR A 105 -6.25 -6.62 -6.17
CA THR A 105 -7.72 -6.69 -6.22
C THR A 105 -8.27 -5.27 -6.33
N THR A 106 -9.50 -5.13 -6.78
CA THR A 106 -10.14 -3.83 -6.98
C THR A 106 -11.48 -3.83 -6.27
N ASN A 107 -11.80 -2.73 -5.62
CA ASN A 107 -13.00 -2.53 -4.82
C ASN A 107 -13.11 -3.61 -3.75
N CYS A 108 -14.21 -4.37 -3.75
CA CYS A 108 -14.42 -5.52 -2.90
C CYS A 108 -14.45 -6.83 -3.71
N ASP A 109 -13.91 -6.80 -4.92
CA ASP A 109 -13.89 -7.93 -5.85
C ASP A 109 -12.55 -8.67 -5.77
N GLY A 110 -12.60 -9.91 -5.30
CA GLY A 110 -11.44 -10.80 -5.20
C GLY A 110 -11.21 -11.33 -3.78
N PRO A 111 -10.22 -12.20 -3.60
CA PRO A 111 -9.91 -12.75 -2.28
C PRO A 111 -9.27 -11.68 -1.40
N ASP A 112 -9.79 -11.52 -0.17
CA ASP A 112 -9.27 -10.58 0.82
C ASP A 112 -8.09 -11.16 1.62
N ASN A 113 -7.09 -11.64 0.90
CA ASN A 113 -5.89 -12.25 1.47
C ASN A 113 -5.01 -11.19 2.16
N LYS A 114 -4.37 -11.59 3.25
CA LYS A 114 -3.58 -10.71 4.13
C LYS A 114 -2.27 -11.40 4.49
N TRP A 115 -1.26 -10.59 4.78
CA TRP A 115 -0.09 -11.08 5.50
C TRP A 115 -0.42 -11.19 6.98
N LYS A 116 0.08 -12.24 7.63
CA LYS A 116 -0.13 -12.53 9.05
C LYS A 116 1.20 -12.70 9.76
N LEU A 117 1.33 -12.04 10.91
CA LEU A 117 2.43 -12.25 11.84
C LEU A 117 2.23 -13.55 12.64
N LYS A 118 3.32 -14.25 12.92
CA LYS A 118 3.39 -15.37 13.86
C LYS A 118 3.97 -14.91 15.20
N ASP A 119 3.81 -15.75 16.22
CA ASP A 119 4.44 -15.53 17.52
C ASP A 119 5.95 -15.29 17.38
N GLY A 120 6.43 -14.21 18.01
CA GLY A 120 7.83 -13.78 17.92
C GLY A 120 8.16 -12.91 16.68
N GLU A 121 7.23 -12.74 15.74
CA GLU A 121 7.46 -11.88 14.57
C GLU A 121 7.22 -10.41 14.87
N ALA A 122 6.46 -10.02 15.90
CA ALA A 122 6.31 -8.60 16.27
C ALA A 122 7.67 -7.86 16.40
N GLY A 123 7.71 -6.60 15.94
CA GLY A 123 8.93 -5.80 15.93
C GLY A 123 8.86 -4.61 14.97
N ASN A 124 9.99 -3.93 14.78
CA ASN A 124 10.10 -2.85 13.80
C ASN A 124 10.51 -3.41 12.44
N TYR A 125 9.91 -2.87 11.38
CA TYR A 125 10.09 -3.34 10.02
C TYR A 125 10.29 -2.17 9.06
N GLU A 126 11.05 -2.45 8.01
CA GLU A 126 11.02 -1.68 6.77
C GLU A 126 10.28 -2.51 5.71
N ILE A 127 9.23 -1.94 5.11
CA ILE A 127 8.53 -2.50 3.95
C ILE A 127 8.78 -1.61 2.76
N ARG A 128 9.27 -2.17 1.66
CA ARG A 128 9.42 -1.47 0.37
C ARG A 128 8.53 -2.12 -0.66
N ILE A 129 7.84 -1.30 -1.45
CA ILE A 129 6.98 -1.72 -2.54
C ILE A 129 7.37 -0.94 -3.79
N ASN A 130 7.85 -1.66 -4.80
CA ASN A 130 8.08 -1.13 -6.13
C ASN A 130 6.94 -1.60 -7.05
N LEU A 131 6.09 -0.66 -7.47
CA LEU A 131 4.95 -0.95 -8.33
C LEU A 131 5.30 -1.02 -9.83
N GLU A 132 6.54 -0.73 -10.22
CA GLU A 132 7.05 -0.89 -11.59
C GLU A 132 7.57 -2.32 -11.79
N THR A 133 8.39 -2.78 -10.86
CA THR A 133 8.96 -4.13 -10.91
C THR A 133 8.09 -5.18 -10.24
N GLU A 134 6.98 -4.77 -9.62
CA GLU A 134 6.07 -5.63 -8.86
C GLU A 134 6.79 -6.42 -7.76
N VAL A 135 7.63 -5.74 -6.98
CA VAL A 135 8.40 -6.33 -5.89
C VAL A 135 8.00 -5.74 -4.56
N ILE A 136 7.82 -6.61 -3.55
CA ILE A 136 7.68 -6.24 -2.15
C ILE A 136 8.83 -6.86 -1.36
N THR A 137 9.46 -6.07 -0.49
CA THR A 137 10.41 -6.57 0.53
C THR A 137 9.91 -6.19 1.91
N ILE A 138 10.00 -7.14 2.85
CA ILE A 138 9.68 -6.93 4.26
C ILE A 138 10.91 -7.33 5.07
N THR A 139 11.52 -6.38 5.78
CA THR A 139 12.79 -6.59 6.49
C THR A 139 12.67 -6.12 7.93
N LYS A 140 12.86 -7.04 8.88
CA LYS A 140 12.91 -6.72 10.31
C LYS A 140 14.16 -5.87 10.59
N GLN A 141 14.01 -4.83 11.40
CA GLN A 141 15.08 -3.90 11.83
C GLN A 141 15.70 -4.34 13.15
#